data_AF-A0A7Y4UKF3-F1
#
_entry.id   AF-A0A7Y4UKF3-F1
#
_cell.length_a   1.000
_cell.length_b   1.000
_cell.length_c   1.000
_cell.angle_alpha   90.00
_cell.angle_beta   90.00
_cell.angle_gamma   90.00
#
_symmetry.space_group_name_H-M   'P 1'
#
loop_
_entity.id
_entity.type
_entity.pdbx_description
1 polymer ?
#
loop_
_entity_poly.entity_id
_entity_poly.type
_entity_poly.pdbx_seq_one_letter_code
_entity_poly.pdbx_strand_id
1 'polypeptide(L)'
;MANQKPNNKTDVNRYSKNKDIVAESKLGTAAAIGRMLLMLIGLAGLAMELFRDDGWLKKGLGKLFESTTNMMFIPVIIFVLWLLNRWMSSSNKGETRKSGDFPLYVMMAVGAYYLFMLITTGGF
;
A
#
# COMPACT_ATOMS: atom_id res chain seq x y z
N MET A 1 -42.25 -8.39 -36.94
CA MET A 1 -42.43 -7.02 -36.43
C MET A 1 -41.12 -6.58 -35.80
N ALA A 2 -40.38 -5.71 -36.47
CA ALA A 2 -39.10 -5.19 -36.00
C ALA A 2 -39.36 -4.12 -34.95
N ASN A 3 -38.61 -4.13 -33.84
CA ASN A 3 -38.51 -2.98 -32.96
C ASN A 3 -37.06 -2.51 -32.92
N GLN A 4 -36.82 -1.40 -33.60
CA GLN A 4 -35.54 -0.75 -33.77
C GLN A 4 -35.07 -0.14 -32.45
N LYS A 5 -33.77 -0.26 -32.17
CA LYS A 5 -33.07 0.58 -31.18
C LYS A 5 -33.24 2.06 -31.54
N PRO A 6 -33.25 2.95 -30.54
CA PRO A 6 -32.65 4.24 -30.78
C PRO A 6 -31.64 4.65 -29.69
N ASN A 7 -30.54 5.19 -30.20
CA ASN A 7 -29.75 6.25 -29.62
C ASN A 7 -28.59 5.87 -28.67
N ASN A 8 -27.50 5.36 -29.30
CA ASN A 8 -26.15 5.73 -28.88
C ASN A 8 -26.00 7.24 -29.10
N LYS A 9 -26.46 8.05 -28.14
CA LYS A 9 -26.14 9.47 -28.09
C LYS A 9 -24.67 9.56 -27.80
N THR A 10 -23.86 9.66 -28.85
CA THR A 10 -22.50 10.19 -28.74
C THR A 10 -22.63 11.55 -28.06
N ASP A 11 -22.27 11.60 -26.78
CA ASP A 11 -22.18 12.83 -26.00
C ASP A 11 -21.33 13.80 -26.82
N VAL A 12 -21.96 14.82 -27.42
CA VAL A 12 -21.33 15.71 -28.41
C VAL A 12 -20.16 16.46 -27.78
N ASN A 13 -20.20 16.63 -26.46
CA ASN A 13 -19.13 17.22 -25.68
C ASN A 13 -18.47 16.15 -24.80
N ARG A 14 -17.30 15.64 -25.24
CA ARG A 14 -16.49 14.70 -24.46
C ARG A 14 -16.08 15.23 -23.08
N TYR A 15 -16.20 16.54 -22.85
CA TYR A 15 -15.83 17.22 -21.61
C TYR A 15 -17.03 17.49 -20.67
N SER A 16 -18.26 17.10 -21.04
CA SER A 16 -19.42 17.19 -20.13
C SER A 16 -19.22 16.39 -18.83
N LYS A 17 -18.46 15.30 -18.90
CA LYS A 17 -18.04 14.49 -17.75
C LYS A 17 -17.03 15.17 -16.80
N ASN A 18 -16.39 16.25 -17.23
CA ASN A 18 -15.38 16.95 -16.44
C ASN A 18 -15.92 18.21 -15.76
N LYS A 19 -17.23 18.48 -15.92
CA LYS A 19 -17.89 19.69 -15.42
C LYS A 19 -17.82 19.82 -13.89
N ASP A 20 -17.71 18.69 -13.21
CA ASP A 20 -17.69 18.61 -11.74
C ASP A 20 -16.26 18.39 -11.19
N ILE A 21 -15.23 18.43 -12.04
CA ILE A 21 -13.83 18.34 -11.60
C ILE A 21 -13.43 19.70 -11.03
N VAL A 22 -13.67 19.85 -9.72
CA VAL A 22 -13.21 21.00 -8.94
C VAL A 22 -11.71 20.89 -8.68
N ALA A 23 -11.01 22.02 -8.75
CA ALA A 23 -9.60 22.07 -8.38
C ALA A 23 -9.41 21.58 -6.95
N GLU A 24 -8.41 20.72 -6.74
CA GLU A 24 -8.10 20.17 -5.43
C GLU A 24 -7.78 21.32 -4.45
N SER A 25 -8.32 21.25 -3.24
CA SER A 25 -8.08 22.29 -2.23
C SER A 25 -6.61 22.29 -1.81
N LYS A 26 -6.01 23.47 -1.61
CA LYS A 26 -4.62 23.62 -1.13
C LYS A 26 -4.32 22.79 0.13
N LEU A 27 -5.31 22.66 1.01
CA LEU A 27 -5.21 21.82 2.22
C LEU A 27 -5.17 20.32 1.89
N GLY A 28 -5.91 19.90 0.86
CA GLY A 28 -5.90 18.51 0.37
C GLY A 28 -4.53 18.13 -0.19
N THR A 29 -3.95 19.00 -1.02
CA THR A 29 -2.60 18.79 -1.55
C THR A 29 -1.54 18.77 -0.44
N ALA A 30 -1.62 19.68 0.54
CA ALA A 30 -0.72 19.67 1.70
C ALA A 30 -0.84 18.38 2.53
N ALA A 31 -2.06 17.90 2.76
CA ALA A 31 -2.29 16.63 3.45
C ALA A 31 -1.75 15.43 2.66
N ALA A 32 -1.88 15.43 1.33
CA ALA A 32 -1.33 14.39 0.47
C ALA A 32 0.21 14.33 0.55
N ILE A 33 0.88 15.50 0.53
CA ILE A 33 2.34 15.61 0.72
C ILE A 33 2.74 15.05 2.08
N GLY A 34 2.03 15.42 3.15
CA GLY A 34 2.31 14.91 4.50
C GLY A 34 2.21 13.39 4.58
N ARG A 35 1.17 12.79 4.00
CA ARG A 35 1.00 11.32 3.94
C ARG A 35 2.13 10.65 3.15
N MET A 36 2.54 11.25 2.04
CA MET A 36 3.63 10.74 1.22
C MET A 36 4.96 10.74 1.99
N LEU A 37 5.31 11.85 2.65
CA LEU A 37 6.52 11.95 3.46
C LEU A 37 6.52 10.92 4.61
N LEU A 38 5.39 10.79 5.31
CA LEU A 38 5.26 9.84 6.40
C LEU A 38 5.44 8.39 5.92
N MET A 39 4.87 8.03 4.77
CA MET A 39 5.09 6.72 4.16
C MET A 39 6.56 6.49 3.79
N LEU A 40 7.24 7.48 3.22
CA LEU A 40 8.66 7.35 2.86
C LEU A 40 9.53 7.10 4.09
N ILE A 41 9.24 7.79 5.20
CA ILE A 41 9.92 7.58 6.47
C ILE A 41 9.63 6.18 7.03
N GLY A 42 8.39 5.72 6.95
CA GLY A 42 8.02 4.36 7.38
C GLY A 42 8.73 3.28 6.58
N LEU A 43 8.82 3.44 5.26
CA LEU A 43 9.56 2.54 4.38
C LEU A 43 11.06 2.55 4.70
N ALA A 44 11.65 3.74 4.89
CA ALA A 44 13.07 3.87 5.22
C ALA A 44 13.40 3.23 6.58
N GLY A 45 12.59 3.48 7.61
CA GLY A 45 12.76 2.90 8.94
C GLY A 45 12.63 1.37 8.93
N LEU A 46 11.62 0.84 8.23
CA LEU A 46 11.48 -0.61 8.05
C LEU A 46 12.66 -1.21 7.28
N ALA A 47 13.13 -0.54 6.22
CA ALA A 47 14.28 -1.01 5.47
C ALA A 47 15.54 -1.07 6.37
N MET A 48 15.79 -0.02 7.16
CA MET A 48 16.90 -0.01 8.11
C MET A 48 16.79 -1.16 9.12
N GLU A 49 15.63 -1.39 9.72
CA GLU A 49 15.44 -2.48 10.71
C GLU A 49 15.53 -3.89 10.07
N LEU A 50 15.01 -4.05 8.85
CA LEU A 50 15.02 -5.34 8.16
C LEU A 50 16.42 -5.71 7.64
N PHE A 51 17.17 -4.74 7.11
CA PHE A 51 18.42 -4.97 6.38
C PHE A 51 19.71 -4.68 7.16
N ARG A 52 19.64 -4.15 8.40
CA ARG A 52 20.85 -3.98 9.24
C ARG A 52 21.54 -5.32 9.51
N ASP A 53 22.80 -5.28 9.96
CA ASP A 53 23.65 -6.47 10.12
C ASP A 53 23.08 -7.57 11.04
N ASP A 54 22.22 -7.21 12.00
CA ASP A 54 21.43 -8.11 12.87
C ASP A 54 19.91 -7.99 12.63
N GLY A 55 19.53 -7.50 11.45
CA GLY A 55 18.16 -7.24 11.07
C GLY A 55 17.29 -8.50 11.02
N TRP A 56 15.98 -8.30 11.14
CA TRP A 56 15.02 -9.40 11.23
C TRP A 56 15.02 -10.28 9.98
N LEU A 57 15.32 -9.72 8.80
CA LEU A 57 15.36 -10.48 7.55
C LEU A 57 16.48 -11.51 7.57
N LYS A 58 17.71 -11.07 7.91
CA LYS A 58 18.88 -11.95 7.96
C LYS A 58 18.70 -13.03 9.04
N LYS A 59 18.19 -12.67 10.20
CA LYS A 59 17.89 -13.60 11.29
C LYS A 59 16.79 -14.61 10.92
N GLY A 60 15.73 -14.15 10.27
CA GLY A 60 14.63 -15.00 9.81
C GLY A 60 15.04 -15.98 8.71
N LEU A 61 15.76 -15.49 7.69
CA LEU A 61 16.32 -16.33 6.62
C LEU A 61 17.36 -17.31 7.17
N GLY A 62 18.26 -16.86 8.04
CA GLY A 62 19.24 -17.73 8.70
C GLY A 62 18.56 -18.90 9.41
N LYS A 63 17.55 -18.62 10.24
CA LYS A 63 16.75 -19.65 10.92
C LYS A 63 16.04 -20.60 9.97
N LEU A 64 15.58 -20.13 8.82
CA LEU A 64 14.94 -21.00 7.82
C LEU A 64 15.89 -22.03 7.22
N PHE A 65 17.17 -21.67 7.07
CA PHE A 65 18.19 -22.54 6.51
C PHE A 65 19.01 -23.31 7.56
N GLU A 66 18.85 -23.02 8.86
CA GLU A 66 19.55 -23.71 9.95
C GLU A 66 19.24 -25.22 10.05
N SER A 67 18.04 -25.66 9.64
CA SER A 67 17.61 -27.06 9.82
C SER A 67 16.68 -27.52 8.70
N THR A 68 16.75 -28.80 8.35
CA THR A 68 15.85 -29.47 7.39
C THR A 68 14.37 -29.33 7.80
N THR A 69 14.08 -29.33 9.11
CA THR A 69 12.72 -29.10 9.61
C THR A 69 12.23 -27.68 9.30
N ASN A 70 13.12 -26.68 9.38
CA ASN A 70 12.78 -25.30 9.09
C ASN A 70 12.61 -25.06 7.58
N MET A 71 13.35 -25.77 6.73
CA MET A 71 13.18 -25.72 5.27
C MET A 71 11.79 -26.21 4.82
N MET A 72 11.15 -27.13 5.55
CA MET A 72 9.77 -27.54 5.26
C MET A 72 8.74 -26.41 5.43
N PHE A 73 9.09 -25.31 6.10
CA PHE A 73 8.24 -24.12 6.17
C PHE A 73 8.31 -23.23 4.92
N ILE A 74 9.27 -23.43 4.01
CA ILE A 74 9.39 -22.60 2.79
C ILE A 74 8.09 -22.63 1.96
N PRO A 75 7.48 -23.80 1.66
CA PRO A 75 6.18 -23.84 0.97
C PRO A 75 5.07 -23.11 1.74
N VAL A 76 5.06 -23.22 3.07
CA VAL A 76 4.09 -22.52 3.93
C VAL A 76 4.25 -21.01 3.81
N ILE A 77 5.49 -20.51 3.86
CA ILE A 77 5.79 -19.08 3.70
C ILE A 77 5.36 -18.58 2.33
N ILE A 78 5.66 -19.32 1.26
CA ILE A 78 5.22 -18.98 -0.10
C ILE A 78 3.70 -18.91 -0.17
N PHE A 79 3.00 -19.88 0.43
CA PHE A 79 1.54 -19.90 0.48
C PHE A 79 0.97 -18.69 1.23
N VAL A 80 1.55 -18.33 2.39
CA VAL A 80 1.16 -17.14 3.16
C VAL A 80 1.42 -15.86 2.35
N LEU A 81 2.59 -15.72 1.72
CA LEU A 81 2.90 -14.57 0.87
C LEU A 81 1.95 -14.45 -0.32
N TRP A 82 1.61 -15.58 -0.94
CA TRP A 82 0.62 -15.64 -2.00
C TRP A 82 -0.77 -15.21 -1.50
N LEU A 83 -1.19 -15.69 -0.33
CA LEU A 83 -2.47 -15.32 0.27
C LEU A 83 -2.54 -13.83 0.62
N LEU A 84 -1.46 -13.28 1.20
CA LEU A 84 -1.34 -11.85 1.49
C LEU A 84 -1.38 -11.02 0.21
N ASN A 85 -0.64 -11.42 -0.82
CA ASN A 85 -0.66 -10.75 -2.13
C ASN A 85 -2.06 -10.81 -2.75
N ARG A 86 -2.73 -11.97 -2.67
CA ARG A 86 -4.09 -12.17 -3.18
C ARG A 86 -5.09 -11.28 -2.44
N TRP A 87 -4.97 -11.17 -1.12
CA TRP A 87 -5.84 -10.35 -0.29
C TRP A 87 -5.66 -8.86 -0.62
N MET A 88 -4.42 -8.37 -0.66
CA MET A 88 -4.11 -6.97 -1.00
C MET A 88 -4.50 -6.62 -2.44
N SER A 89 -4.31 -7.55 -3.39
CA SER A 89 -4.65 -7.35 -4.80
C SER A 89 -6.14 -7.53 -5.13
N SER A 90 -6.96 -7.99 -4.17
CA SER A 90 -8.40 -8.22 -4.39
C SER A 90 -9.27 -6.95 -4.37
N SER A 91 -8.65 -5.77 -4.42
CA SER A 91 -9.34 -4.48 -4.56
C SER A 91 -10.16 -4.48 -5.85
N ASN A 92 -11.46 -4.76 -5.69
CA ASN A 92 -12.41 -4.94 -6.77
C ASN A 92 -12.59 -3.60 -7.49
N LYS A 93 -12.41 -3.59 -8.82
CA LYS A 93 -12.62 -2.44 -9.70
C LYS A 93 -14.07 -1.95 -9.54
N GLY A 94 -14.32 -0.91 -8.75
CA GLY A 94 -15.63 -0.27 -8.75
C GLY A 94 -15.93 0.69 -7.62
N GLU A 95 -15.51 0.40 -6.38
CA GLU A 95 -15.86 1.26 -5.24
C GLU A 95 -14.69 1.28 -4.25
N THR A 96 -14.16 2.47 -3.99
CA THR A 96 -13.18 2.79 -2.96
C THR A 96 -13.75 2.46 -1.57
N ARG A 97 -13.77 1.18 -1.21
CA ARG A 97 -14.04 0.76 0.17
C ARG A 97 -12.85 1.14 1.03
N LYS A 98 -13.12 1.77 2.18
CA LYS A 98 -12.17 2.11 3.27
C LYS A 98 -11.17 1.00 3.66
N SER A 99 -11.47 -0.26 3.33
CA SER A 99 -10.58 -1.41 3.55
C SER A 99 -9.35 -1.45 2.63
N GLY A 100 -9.41 -0.81 1.46
CA GLY A 100 -8.27 -0.72 0.53
C GLY A 100 -7.12 0.15 1.05
N ASP A 101 -7.41 1.05 2.00
CA ASP A 101 -6.43 1.94 2.61
C ASP A 101 -5.70 1.32 3.81
N PHE A 102 -6.00 0.05 4.16
CA PHE A 102 -5.39 -0.59 5.33
C PHE A 102 -3.84 -0.63 5.27
N PRO A 103 -3.20 -1.08 4.17
CA PRO A 103 -1.74 -1.05 4.07
C PRO A 103 -1.17 0.37 4.19
N LEU A 104 -1.89 1.35 3.64
CA LEU A 104 -1.52 2.77 3.69
C LEU A 104 -1.53 3.30 5.13
N TYR A 105 -2.58 3.01 5.92
CA TYR A 105 -2.63 3.43 7.32
C TYR A 105 -1.59 2.73 8.19
N VAL A 106 -1.33 1.44 7.96
CA VAL A 106 -0.27 0.70 8.66
C VAL A 106 1.09 1.35 8.37
N MET A 107 1.40 1.62 7.10
CA MET A 107 2.66 2.28 6.73
C MET A 107 2.78 3.69 7.32
N MET A 108 1.68 4.44 7.40
CA MET A 108 1.68 5.74 8.08
C MET A 108 1.94 5.61 9.58
N ALA A 109 1.34 4.64 10.27
CA ALA A 109 1.57 4.42 11.69
C ALA A 109 3.04 4.04 11.97
N VAL A 110 3.61 3.18 11.13
CA VAL A 110 5.04 2.81 11.19
C VAL A 110 5.92 4.03 10.92
N GLY A 111 5.60 4.84 9.91
CA GLY A 111 6.30 6.09 9.63
C GLY A 111 6.24 7.10 10.78
N ALA A 112 5.09 7.23 11.44
CA ALA A 112 4.94 8.07 12.62
C ALA A 112 5.78 7.57 13.80
N TYR A 113 5.82 6.25 14.03
CA TYR A 113 6.66 5.63 15.05
C TYR A 113 8.14 5.93 14.81
N TYR A 114 8.63 5.71 13.60
CA TYR A 114 10.03 5.98 13.26
C TYR A 114 10.36 7.47 13.24
N LEU A 115 9.44 8.33 12.81
CA LEU A 115 9.61 9.78 12.90
C LEU A 115 9.74 10.23 14.37
N PHE A 116 8.88 9.71 15.25
CA PHE A 116 8.96 9.98 16.68
C PHE A 116 10.30 9.50 17.26
N MET A 117 10.69 8.26 16.98
CA MET A 117 11.96 7.69 17.43
C MET A 117 13.17 8.48 16.92
N LEU A 118 13.14 8.95 15.67
CA LEU A 118 14.20 9.77 15.09
C LEU A 118 14.33 11.11 15.83
N ILE A 119 13.20 11.74 16.19
CA ILE A 119 13.19 13.01 16.91
C ILE A 119 13.62 12.84 18.37
N THR A 120 13.16 11.78 19.05
CA THR A 120 13.44 11.58 20.49
C THR A 120 14.79 10.94 20.76
N THR A 121 15.22 10.04 19.89
CA THR A 121 16.37 9.14 20.12
C THR A 121 17.54 9.47 19.18
N GLY A 122 17.31 10.31 18.16
CA GLY A 122 18.35 10.85 17.28
C GLY A 122 18.81 9.92 16.14
N GLY A 123 18.16 8.77 15.94
CA GLY A 123 18.56 7.81 14.91
C GLY A 123 17.60 6.64 14.72
N PHE A 124 17.92 5.83 13.69
CA PHE A 124 17.27 4.56 13.34
C PHE A 124 18.07 3.37 13.91
#